data_AF-A0A3N5XQT0-F1
#
_entry.id   AF-A0A3N5XQT0-F1
#
_cell.length_a   1.000
_cell.length_b   1.000
_cell.length_c   1.000
_cell.angle_alpha   90.00
_cell.angle_beta   90.00
_cell.angle_gamma   90.00
#
_symmetry.space_group_name_H-M   'P 1'
#
loop_
_entity.id
_entity.type
_entity.pdbx_description
1 polymer ?
#
loop_
_entity_poly.entity_id
_entity_poly.type
_entity_poly.pdbx_seq_one_letter_code
_entity_poly.pdbx_strand_id
1 'polypeptide(L)' 'VGGKVVIPVGSRWEQALLKITRGKSGNITENLGAVRFVPLIGKDAWDEQP' A
#
# COMPACT_ATOMS: atom_id res chain seq x y z
N VAL A 1 -18.43 -7.03 -1.00
CA VAL A 1 -17.35 -7.60 -0.15
C VAL A 1 -16.47 -8.46 -1.05
N GLY A 2 -15.16 -8.47 -0.86
CA GLY A 2 -14.21 -9.24 -1.67
C GLY A 2 -13.41 -8.44 -2.71
N GLY A 3 -13.62 -7.13 -2.79
CA GLY A 3 -12.71 -6.23 -3.54
C GLY A 3 -11.32 -6.26 -2.93
N LYS A 4 -10.30 -6.16 -3.77
CA LYS A 4 -8.89 -6.28 -3.38
C LYS A 4 -8.10 -5.08 -3.88
N VAL A 5 -7.19 -4.60 -3.05
CA VAL A 5 -6.16 -3.62 -3.42
C VAL A 5 -4.81 -4.24 -3.09
N VAL A 6 -3.86 -4.12 -4.02
CA VAL A 6 -2.47 -4.52 -3.81
C VAL A 6 -1.62 -3.29 -4.04
N ILE A 7 -0.90 -2.85 -3.02
CA ILE A 7 -0.19 -1.57 -3.05
C ILE A 7 1.09 -1.62 -2.19
N PRO A 8 2.22 -1.06 -2.67
CA PRO A 8 3.41 -0.88 -1.84
C PRO A 8 3.14 0.23 -0.80
N VAL A 9 3.37 -0.07 0.47
CA VAL A 9 3.22 0.88 1.57
C VAL A 9 4.50 0.93 2.37
N GLY A 10 4.98 2.14 2.64
CA GLY A 10 6.18 2.36 3.44
C GLY A 10 6.89 3.66 3.07
N SER A 11 8.10 3.79 3.57
CA SER A 11 8.98 4.93 3.29
C SER A 11 9.57 4.88 1.88
N ARG A 12 10.35 5.90 1.51
CA ARG A 12 11.12 5.90 0.27
C ARG A 12 12.19 4.80 0.20
N TRP A 13 12.63 4.28 1.34
CA TRP A 13 13.76 3.35 1.43
C TRP A 13 13.32 1.90 1.67
N GLU A 14 12.22 1.73 2.39
CA GLU A 14 11.67 0.43 2.80
C GLU A 14 10.15 0.43 2.63
N GLN A 15 9.66 -0.52 1.83
CA GLN A 15 8.24 -0.73 1.54
C GLN A 15 7.87 -2.21 1.68
N ALA A 16 6.65 -2.46 2.13
CA ALA A 16 6.03 -3.78 2.10
C ALA A 16 4.89 -3.80 1.09
N LEU A 17 4.76 -4.88 0.33
CA LEU A 17 3.63 -5.07 -0.56
C LEU A 17 2.43 -5.57 0.24
N LEU A 18 1.41 -4.74 0.39
CA LEU A 18 0.21 -5.10 1.14
C LEU A 18 -0.90 -5.53 0.18
N LYS A 19 -1.58 -6.64 0.51
CA LYS A 19 -2.86 -7.02 -0.09
C LYS A 19 -3.96 -6.76 0.93
N ILE A 20 -4.87 -5.86 0.57
CA ILE A 20 -6.01 -5.47 1.39
C ILE A 20 -7.27 -6.04 0.75
N THR A 21 -7.99 -6.89 1.48
CA THR A 21 -9.28 -7.46 1.06
C THR A 21 -10.40 -6.82 1.86
N ARG A 22 -11.38 -6.20 1.19
CA ARG A 22 -12.56 -5.62 1.85
C ARG A 22 -13.46 -6.73 2.41
N GLY A 23 -13.49 -6.90 3.72
CA GLY A 23 -14.38 -7.79 4.46
C GLY A 23 -15.75 -7.17 4.77
N LYS A 24 -16.62 -7.94 5.43
CA LYS A 24 -17.95 -7.49 5.87
C LYS A 24 -17.87 -6.50 7.04
N SER A 25 -16.93 -6.71 7.96
CA SER A 25 -16.78 -5.95 9.22
C SER A 25 -15.51 -5.09 9.26
N GLY A 26 -14.75 -5.04 8.17
CA GLY A 26 -13.46 -4.34 8.13
C GLY A 26 -12.59 -4.86 7.01
N ASN A 27 -11.42 -4.26 6.85
CA ASN A 27 -10.43 -4.70 5.88
C ASN A 27 -9.53 -5.77 6.49
N ILE A 28 -9.20 -6.79 5.70
CA ILE A 28 -8.21 -7.81 6.04
C ILE A 28 -6.93 -7.45 5.28
N THR A 29 -5.83 -7.26 5.99
CA THR A 29 -4.54 -6.86 5.41
C THR A 29 -3.53 -7.99 5.55
N GLU A 30 -2.87 -8.35 4.45
CA GLU A 30 -1.81 -9.34 4.37
C GLU A 30 -0.53 -8.69 3.85
N ASN A 31 0.61 -8.92 4.51
CA ASN A 31 1.92 -8.48 4.05
C ASN A 31 2.55 -9.57 3.15
N LEU A 32 2.83 -9.22 1.90
CA LEU A 32 3.37 -10.13 0.88
C LEU A 32 4.91 -10.07 0.77
N GLY A 33 5.57 -9.26 1.60
CA GLY A 33 7.02 -9.13 1.66
C GLY A 33 7.54 -7.75 1.26
N ALA A 34 8.86 -7.59 1.38
CA ALA A 34 9.56 -6.35 1.06
C ALA A 34 9.61 -6.12 -0.45
N VAL A 35 9.42 -4.87 -0.87
CA VAL A 35 9.50 -4.42 -2.26
C VAL A 35 10.17 -3.04 -2.35
N ARG A 36 10.49 -2.62 -3.57
CA ARG A 36 11.04 -1.28 -3.83
C ARG A 36 10.40 -0.70 -5.11
N PHE A 37 9.44 0.19 -4.91
CA PHE A 37 8.75 0.94 -5.97
C PHE A 37 9.14 2.42 -5.90
N VAL A 38 8.85 3.15 -6.98
CA VAL A 38 8.86 4.61 -6.95
C VAL A 38 7.84 5.13 -5.93
N PRO A 39 8.05 6.31 -5.32
CA PRO A 39 7.06 6.93 -4.45
C PRO A 39 5.75 7.16 -5.21
N LEU A 40 4.61 6.88 -4.55
CA LEU A 40 3.31 7.32 -5.03
C LEU A 40 3.19 8.82 -4.75
N ILE A 41 3.12 9.63 -5.79
CA ILE A 41 3.02 11.10 -5.68
C ILE A 41 1.57 11.53 -5.90
N GLY A 42 1.04 12.41 -5.05
CA GLY A 42 -0.30 12.96 -5.21
C GLY A 42 -0.93 13.47 -3.91
N LYS A 43 -2.14 14.03 -4.02
CA LYS A 43 -2.87 14.70 -2.92
C LYS A 43 -2.95 13.91 -1.62
N ASP A 44 -3.15 12.59 -1.72
CA ASP A 44 -3.29 11.68 -0.57
C ASP A 44 -2.07 10.75 -0.40
N ALA A 45 -0.92 11.15 -0.96
CA ALA A 45 0.31 10.37 -0.97
C ALA A 45 1.53 11.27 -0.71
N TRP A 46 2.69 10.95 -1.29
CA TRP A 46 3.90 11.77 -1.12
C TRP A 46 3.85 13.04 -1.98
N ASP A 47 4.47 14.11 -1.51
CA ASP A 47 4.72 15.30 -2.32
C ASP A 47 5.78 15.03 -3.38
N GLU A 48 5.74 15.84 -4.45
CA GLU A 48 6.65 15.72 -5.59
C GLU A 48 8.09 16.16 -5.25
N GLN A 49 8.26 16.90 -4.14
CA GLN A 49 9.56 17.35 -3.64
C GLN A 49 9.94 16.61 -2.34
N PRO A 50 11.23 16.28 -2.14
CA PRO A 50 11.72 15.66 -0.91
C PRO A 50 11.85 16.64 0.26
#